data_AF-A0A2V5ZH86-F1
#
_entry.id   AF-A0A2V5ZH86-F1
#
_cell.length_a   1.000
_cell.length_b   1.000
_cell.length_c   1.000
_cell.angle_alpha   90.00
_cell.angle_beta   90.00
_cell.angle_gamma   90.00
#
_symmetry.space_group_name_H-M   'P 1'
#
loop_
_entity.id
_entity.type
_entity.pdbx_description
1 polymer ?
#
loop_
_entity_poly.entity_id
_entity_poly.type
_entity_poly.pdbx_seq_one_letter_code
_entity_poly.pdbx_strand_id
1 'polypeptide(L)'
;MRKLSVPSGFSLVEVTLALGIAAFCLLAVFALIPVAALTSRNATSQTSATNIIAAVVADLRATPKTNTTSTQFGIRFGTNATLYFDGTGQFTTSLSTNSRYQLNVTWNSMDPAAG
;
A
#
# COMPACT_ATOMS: atom_id res chain seq x y z
N MET A 1 63.52 11.85 24.08
CA MET A 1 62.32 12.51 24.66
C MET A 1 61.25 12.56 23.59
N ARG A 2 60.16 11.79 23.75
CA ARG A 2 59.08 11.70 22.76
C ARG A 2 58.06 12.79 23.08
N LYS A 3 57.98 13.85 22.27
CA LYS A 3 56.94 14.88 22.44
C LYS A 3 55.58 14.24 22.14
N LEU A 4 54.71 14.21 23.14
CA LEU A 4 53.31 13.84 22.95
C LEU A 4 52.64 15.03 22.24
N SER A 5 52.20 14.82 21.00
CA SER A 5 51.41 15.81 20.27
C SER A 5 50.04 15.90 20.92
N VAL A 6 49.71 17.05 21.51
CA VAL A 6 48.36 17.31 22.02
C VAL A 6 47.44 17.50 20.81
N PRO A 7 46.29 16.82 20.73
CA PRO A 7 45.37 17.00 19.62
C PRO A 7 44.82 18.43 19.61
N SER A 8 44.87 19.08 18.45
CA SER A 8 44.28 20.39 18.20
C SER A 8 42.76 20.30 18.31
N GLY A 9 42.15 21.16 19.13
CA GLY A 9 40.70 21.30 19.21
C GLY A 9 40.14 22.10 18.04
N PHE A 10 38.84 21.93 17.75
CA PHE A 10 38.13 22.74 16.76
C PHE A 10 37.95 24.19 17.26
N SER A 11 38.02 25.14 16.33
CA SER A 11 37.71 26.54 16.62
C SER A 11 36.22 26.71 16.91
N LEU A 12 35.88 27.71 17.74
CA LEU A 12 34.50 28.05 18.06
C LEU A 12 33.67 28.30 16.79
N VAL A 13 34.25 28.94 15.77
CA VAL A 13 33.56 29.20 14.49
C VAL A 13 33.27 27.92 13.71
N GLU A 14 34.17 26.93 13.76
CA GLU A 14 33.97 25.65 13.08
C GLU A 14 32.85 24.86 13.76
N VAL A 15 32.83 24.85 15.10
CA VAL A 15 31.80 24.15 15.87
C VAL A 15 30.42 24.80 15.68
N THR A 16 30.33 26.13 15.70
CA THR A 16 29.03 26.81 15.52
C THR A 16 28.51 26.66 14.09
N LEU A 17 29.38 26.74 13.09
CA LEU A 17 29.03 26.49 11.70
C LEU A 17 28.55 25.04 11.51
N ALA A 18 29.29 24.07 12.05
CA ALA A 18 28.93 22.66 11.99
C ALA A 18 27.58 22.39 12.68
N LEU A 19 27.35 23.01 13.85
CA LEU A 19 26.09 22.87 14.58
C LEU A 19 24.92 23.49 13.80
N GLY A 20 25.11 24.64 13.15
CA GLY A 20 24.09 25.27 12.31
C GLY A 20 23.68 24.39 11.12
N ILE A 21 24.67 23.80 10.43
CA ILE A 21 24.42 22.87 9.31
C ILE A 21 23.73 21.60 9.82
N ALA A 22 24.21 21.02 10.91
CA ALA A 22 23.61 19.83 11.51
C ALA A 22 22.16 20.07 11.93
N ALA A 23 21.86 21.21 12.58
CA ALA A 23 20.51 21.58 12.95
C ALA A 23 19.59 21.70 11.73
N PHE A 24 20.06 22.32 10.64
CA PHE A 24 19.31 22.41 9.40
C PHE A 24 19.02 21.02 8.79
N CYS A 25 20.01 20.13 8.76
CA CYS A 25 19.81 18.75 8.29
C CYS A 25 18.80 17.98 9.16
N LEU A 26 18.84 18.15 10.48
CA LEU A 26 17.89 17.50 11.39
C LEU A 26 16.45 17.98 11.15
N LEU A 27 16.25 19.26 10.81
CA LEU A 27 14.93 19.76 10.41
C LEU A 27 14.40 19.03 9.17
N ALA A 28 15.25 18.78 8.17
CA ALA A 28 14.86 18.02 6.98
C ALA A 28 14.47 16.57 7.32
N VAL A 29 15.21 15.91 8.21
CA VAL A 29 14.89 14.55 8.69
C VAL A 29 13.56 14.52 9.44
N PHE A 30 13.31 15.49 10.33
CA PHE A 30 12.05 15.57 11.06
C PHE A 30 10.86 15.86 10.15
N ALA A 31 11.06 16.67 9.11
CA ALA A 31 10.03 16.92 8.09
C ALA A 31 9.65 15.65 7.31
N LEU A 32 10.54 14.64 7.22
CA LEU A 32 10.27 13.38 6.54
C LEU A 32 9.50 12.34 7.38
N ILE A 33 9.40 12.51 8.71
CA ILE A 33 8.64 11.59 9.58
C ILE A 33 7.19 11.39 9.11
N PRO A 34 6.37 12.44 8.87
CA PRO A 34 5.00 12.25 8.40
C PRO A 34 4.94 11.60 7.01
N VAL A 35 5.90 11.91 6.14
CA VAL A 35 6.01 11.31 4.80
C VAL A 35 6.23 9.80 4.91
N ALA A 36 7.19 9.38 5.73
CA ALA A 36 7.47 7.97 5.96
C ALA A 36 6.26 7.21 6.52
N ALA A 37 5.52 7.83 7.46
CA ALA A 37 4.31 7.23 8.03
C ALA A 37 3.19 7.05 6.99
N LEU A 38 2.97 8.05 6.13
CA LEU A 38 1.99 7.97 5.04
C LEU A 38 2.40 6.92 4.00
N THR A 39 3.67 6.89 3.61
CA THR A 39 4.20 5.89 2.67
C THR A 39 4.02 4.47 3.21
N SER A 40 4.32 4.23 4.49
CA SER A 40 4.13 2.91 5.11
C SER A 40 2.67 2.48 5.14
N ARG A 41 1.75 3.40 5.48
CA ARG A 41 0.30 3.12 5.46
C ARG A 41 -0.21 2.80 4.06
N ASN A 42 0.26 3.54 3.05
CA ASN A 42 -0.09 3.30 1.66
C ASN A 42 0.44 1.95 1.16
N ALA A 43 1.69 1.62 1.47
CA ALA A 43 2.30 0.33 1.13
C ALA A 43 1.53 -0.84 1.76
N THR A 44 1.14 -0.71 3.03
CA THR A 44 0.29 -1.69 3.72
C THR A 44 -1.06 -1.83 3.01
N SER A 45 -1.71 -0.70 2.71
CA SER A 45 -3.01 -0.68 2.02
C SER A 45 -2.94 -1.32 0.63
N GLN A 46 -1.87 -1.07 -0.12
CA GLN A 46 -1.63 -1.66 -1.43
C GLN A 46 -1.37 -3.17 -1.35
N THR A 47 -0.65 -3.62 -0.32
CA THR A 47 -0.42 -5.06 -0.07
C THR A 47 -1.74 -5.76 0.20
N SER A 48 -2.60 -5.20 1.07
CA SER A 48 -3.93 -5.74 1.33
C SER A 48 -4.80 -5.79 0.07
N ALA A 49 -4.84 -4.72 -0.73
CA ALA A 49 -5.58 -4.70 -1.98
C ALA A 49 -5.09 -5.77 -2.97
N THR A 50 -3.78 -5.95 -3.08
CA THR A 50 -3.17 -6.98 -3.92
C THR A 50 -3.57 -8.39 -3.48
N ASN A 51 -3.56 -8.64 -2.16
CA ASN A 51 -3.98 -9.92 -1.60
C ASN A 51 -5.47 -10.20 -1.86
N ILE A 52 -6.34 -9.18 -1.73
CA ILE A 52 -7.77 -9.29 -2.04
C ILE A 52 -7.97 -9.68 -3.51
N ILE A 53 -7.31 -8.97 -4.45
CA ILE A 53 -7.42 -9.26 -5.88
C ILE A 53 -6.90 -10.67 -6.19
N ALA A 54 -5.76 -11.07 -5.62
CA ALA A 54 -5.21 -12.39 -5.82
C ALA A 54 -6.17 -13.50 -5.35
N ALA A 55 -6.81 -13.32 -4.19
CA ALA A 55 -7.82 -14.25 -3.67
C ALA A 55 -9.05 -14.33 -4.57
N VAL A 56 -9.57 -13.19 -5.03
CA VAL A 56 -10.73 -13.16 -5.94
C VAL A 56 -10.41 -13.81 -7.27
N VAL A 57 -9.26 -13.50 -7.86
CA VAL A 57 -8.82 -14.14 -9.11
C VAL A 57 -8.64 -15.65 -8.91
N ALA A 58 -8.12 -16.09 -7.77
CA ALA A 58 -8.02 -17.51 -7.45
C ALA A 58 -9.40 -18.19 -7.37
N ASP A 59 -10.39 -17.58 -6.69
CA ASP A 59 -11.78 -18.09 -6.62
C ASP A 59 -12.42 -18.17 -8.02
N LEU A 60 -12.29 -17.12 -8.84
CA LEU A 60 -12.80 -17.11 -10.20
C LEU A 60 -12.15 -18.20 -11.08
N ARG A 61 -10.84 -18.43 -10.93
CA ARG A 61 -10.12 -19.48 -11.68
C ARG A 61 -10.41 -20.89 -11.18
N ALA A 62 -10.67 -21.05 -9.88
CA ALA A 62 -11.03 -22.32 -9.27
C ALA A 62 -12.50 -22.71 -9.54
N THR A 63 -13.34 -21.75 -9.93
CA THR A 63 -14.75 -22.01 -10.22
C THR A 63 -14.90 -22.93 -11.45
N PRO A 64 -15.52 -24.11 -11.32
CA PRO A 64 -15.74 -25.01 -12.45
C PRO A 64 -16.59 -24.37 -13.55
N LYS A 65 -16.34 -24.73 -14.83
CA LYS A 65 -17.10 -24.20 -15.98
C LYS A 65 -18.62 -24.42 -15.90
N THR A 66 -19.07 -25.40 -15.13
CA THR A 66 -20.49 -25.69 -14.92
C THR A 66 -21.17 -24.69 -13.99
N ASN A 67 -20.40 -23.93 -13.20
CA ASN A 67 -20.90 -22.94 -12.27
C ASN A 67 -20.80 -21.54 -12.88
N THR A 68 -21.91 -20.80 -12.81
CA THR A 68 -21.98 -19.42 -13.30
C THR A 68 -21.67 -18.38 -12.23
N THR A 69 -21.41 -18.82 -10.99
CA THR A 69 -21.13 -17.98 -9.83
C THR A 69 -19.94 -18.53 -9.07
N SER A 70 -19.06 -17.64 -8.61
CA SER A 70 -17.91 -17.98 -7.78
C SER A 70 -18.34 -18.42 -6.38
N THR A 71 -17.65 -19.41 -5.82
CA THR A 71 -18.08 -20.06 -4.58
C THR A 71 -17.79 -19.24 -3.33
N GLN A 72 -16.67 -18.51 -3.32
CA GLN A 72 -16.24 -17.76 -2.15
C GLN A 72 -16.82 -16.35 -2.11
N PHE A 73 -16.82 -15.66 -3.25
CA PHE A 73 -17.22 -14.25 -3.33
C PHE A 73 -18.58 -14.00 -4.01
N GLY A 74 -19.25 -15.05 -4.50
CA GLY A 74 -20.58 -14.92 -5.09
C GLY A 74 -20.60 -14.12 -6.40
N ILE A 75 -19.49 -14.03 -7.12
CA ILE A 75 -19.38 -13.22 -8.35
C ILE A 75 -19.96 -14.01 -9.51
N ARG A 76 -20.99 -13.48 -10.17
CA ARG A 76 -21.60 -14.09 -11.37
C ARG A 76 -20.78 -13.74 -12.63
N PHE A 77 -20.38 -14.75 -13.40
CA PHE A 77 -19.74 -14.54 -14.70
C PHE A 77 -20.69 -13.82 -15.67
N GLY A 78 -20.16 -12.81 -16.38
CA GLY A 78 -20.93 -12.00 -17.34
C GLY A 78 -21.83 -10.94 -16.72
N THR A 79 -21.84 -10.77 -15.40
CA THR A 79 -22.56 -9.69 -14.71
C THR A 79 -21.58 -8.84 -13.90
N ASN A 80 -21.58 -7.53 -14.11
CA ASN A 80 -20.73 -6.63 -13.34
C ASN A 80 -21.12 -6.70 -11.85
N ALA A 81 -20.12 -6.71 -10.98
CA ALA A 81 -20.33 -6.85 -9.55
C ALA A 81 -19.46 -5.85 -8.77
N THR A 82 -20.02 -5.29 -7.72
CA THR A 82 -19.31 -4.43 -6.78
C THR A 82 -19.28 -5.10 -5.42
N LEU A 83 -18.08 -5.29 -4.88
CA LEU A 83 -17.85 -5.85 -3.56
C LEU A 83 -17.04 -4.84 -2.74
N TYR A 84 -17.32 -4.78 -1.45
CA TYR A 84 -16.58 -3.95 -0.52
C TYR A 84 -15.87 -4.83 0.49
N PHE A 85 -14.62 -4.51 0.80
CA PHE A 85 -13.81 -5.25 1.76
C PHE A 85 -13.43 -4.34 2.91
N ASP A 86 -13.41 -4.89 4.12
CA ASP A 86 -12.90 -4.19 5.28
C ASP A 86 -11.37 -4.26 5.41
N GLY A 87 -10.81 -3.65 6.46
CA GLY A 87 -9.38 -3.69 6.74
C GLY A 87 -8.83 -5.09 7.11
N THR A 88 -9.71 -6.06 7.35
CA THR A 88 -9.38 -7.44 7.72
C THR A 88 -9.58 -8.44 6.58
N GLY A 89 -10.10 -7.98 5.43
CA GLY A 89 -10.35 -8.79 4.25
C GLY A 89 -11.73 -9.45 4.20
N GLN A 90 -12.65 -9.13 5.12
CA GLN A 90 -14.04 -9.57 5.04
C GLN A 90 -14.77 -8.78 3.96
N PHE A 91 -15.59 -9.46 3.17
CA PHE A 91 -16.33 -8.85 2.07
C PHE A 91 -17.81 -8.65 2.39
N THR A 92 -18.41 -7.62 1.79
CA THR A 92 -19.83 -7.33 1.81
C THR A 92 -20.25 -6.79 0.45
N THR A 93 -21.51 -7.03 0.07
CA THR A 93 -22.10 -6.52 -1.18
C THR A 93 -22.70 -5.12 -1.01
N SER A 94 -22.81 -4.62 0.22
CA SER A 94 -23.30 -3.29 0.55
C SER A 94 -22.20 -2.44 1.17
N LEU A 95 -22.21 -1.15 0.84
CA LEU A 95 -21.27 -0.20 1.43
C LEU A 95 -21.56 -0.06 2.94
N SER A 96 -20.53 -0.16 3.77
CA SER A 96 -20.61 -0.05 5.22
C SER A 96 -19.56 0.93 5.76
N THR A 97 -19.71 1.37 7.01
CA THR A 97 -18.72 2.21 7.69
C THR A 97 -17.34 1.56 7.80
N ASN A 98 -17.28 0.22 7.78
CA ASN A 98 -16.03 -0.54 7.84
C ASN A 98 -15.42 -0.83 6.46
N SER A 99 -16.11 -0.44 5.37
CA SER A 99 -15.63 -0.68 4.01
C SER A 99 -14.40 0.20 3.72
N ARG A 100 -13.26 -0.45 3.50
CA ARG A 100 -11.97 0.21 3.23
C ARG A 100 -11.52 0.06 1.79
N TYR A 101 -11.87 -1.05 1.14
CA TYR A 101 -11.55 -1.34 -0.25
C TYR A 101 -12.83 -1.59 -1.03
N GLN A 102 -12.84 -1.18 -2.30
CA GLN A 102 -13.91 -1.48 -3.25
C GLN A 102 -13.31 -2.26 -4.42
N LEU A 103 -13.96 -3.36 -4.78
CA LEU A 103 -13.66 -4.16 -5.95
C LEU A 103 -14.79 -3.98 -6.95
N ASN A 104 -14.45 -3.62 -8.17
CA ASN A 104 -15.40 -3.54 -9.29
C ASN A 104 -15.01 -4.56 -10.35
N VAL A 105 -15.87 -5.55 -10.55
CA VAL A 105 -15.71 -6.58 -11.58
C VAL A 105 -16.48 -6.14 -12.80
N THR A 106 -15.79 -6.05 -13.93
CA THR A 106 -16.39 -5.74 -15.24
C THR A 106 -16.04 -6.80 -16.25
N TRP A 107 -16.97 -7.06 -17.16
CA TRP A 107 -16.79 -8.02 -18.25
C TRP A 107 -16.70 -7.24 -19.56
N ASN A 108 -15.78 -7.65 -20.42
CA ASN A 108 -15.80 -7.17 -21.78
C ASN A 108 -17.06 -7.75 -22.45
N SER A 109 -17.93 -6.91 -23.00
CA SER A 109 -19.06 -7.38 -23.80
C SER A 109 -18.53 -8.27 -24.93
N MET A 110 -19.08 -9.47 -25.06
CA MET A 110 -18.82 -10.33 -26.22
C MET A 110 -19.19 -9.54 -27.49
N ASP A 111 -18.27 -9.45 -28.45
CA ASP A 111 -18.61 -9.04 -29.81
C ASP A 111 -19.62 -10.06 -30.37
N PRO A 112 -20.83 -9.64 -30.79
CA PRO A 112 -21.85 -10.54 -31.33
C PRO A 112 -21.46 -11.27 -32.62
N ALA A 113 -20.25 -11.05 -33.19
CA ALA A 113 -19.79 -11.69 -34.42
C ALA A 113 -18.97 -13.00 -34.24
N ALA A 114 -18.69 -13.45 -33.02
CA ALA A 114 -17.95 -14.70 -32.78
C ALA A 114 -18.89 -15.86 -32.39
N GLY A 115 -19.65 -16.34 -33.37
CA GLY A 115 -20.39 -17.61 -33.32
C GLY A 115 -19.53 -18.80 -33.74
#